data_AF-A0A349UYH8-F1
#
_entry.id   AF-A0A349UYH8-F1
#
_cell.length_a   1.000
_cell.length_b   1.000
_cell.length_c   1.000
_cell.angle_alpha   90.00
_cell.angle_beta   90.00
_cell.angle_gamma   90.00
#
_symmetry.space_group_name_H-M   'P 1'
#
loop_
_entity.id
_entity.type
_entity.pdbx_description
1 polymer ?
#
loop_
_entity_poly.entity_id
_entity_poly.type
_entity_poly.pdbx_seq_one_letter_code
_entity_poly.pdbx_strand_id
1 'polypeptide(L)'
;TQIFDMGNIPTSHSVHKARPVESGKHPAYAPAPIDEVVAAIQSEKPDVVCAPHIETSAGMMLPDDYIRALADAVHEHGGLMMLDCIASGTLWVDMAATGVDVLISAPQKGWSGSPCAGLVMLSAHGETVLQETTSTSFSCDLKKWREIMAAYENGG
;
A
#
# COMPACT_ATOMS: atom_id res chain seq x y z
N THR A 1 12.80 4.00 4.76
CA THR A 1 13.27 4.59 3.49
C THR A 1 14.47 3.86 2.90
N GLN A 2 15.13 2.95 3.63
CA GLN A 2 16.32 2.22 3.16
C GLN A 2 16.22 1.65 1.73
N ILE A 3 15.08 1.08 1.33
CA ILE A 3 14.87 0.58 -0.04
C ILE A 3 14.89 1.71 -1.07
N PHE A 4 14.24 2.84 -0.77
CA PHE A 4 14.23 4.03 -1.62
C PHE A 4 15.63 4.61 -1.76
N ASP A 5 16.37 4.70 -0.66
CA ASP A 5 17.72 5.27 -0.63
C ASP A 5 18.72 4.38 -1.39
N MET A 6 18.63 3.05 -1.24
CA MET A 6 19.50 2.09 -1.94
C MET A 6 19.21 2.01 -3.43
N GLY A 7 17.93 2.05 -3.81
CA GLY A 7 17.50 1.92 -5.21
C GLY A 7 17.41 3.25 -5.96
N ASN A 8 17.60 4.39 -5.27
CA ASN A 8 17.34 5.74 -5.80
C ASN A 8 16.00 5.80 -6.56
N ILE A 9 14.94 5.28 -5.93
CA ILE A 9 13.65 5.02 -6.58
C ILE A 9 12.81 6.30 -6.71
N PRO A 10 12.34 6.95 -5.62
CA PRO A 10 11.59 8.19 -5.73
C PRO A 10 12.52 9.41 -5.72
N THR A 11 12.09 10.51 -6.35
CA THR A 11 12.77 11.81 -6.27
C THR A 11 12.71 12.43 -4.88
N SER A 12 11.65 12.15 -4.13
CA SER A 12 11.42 12.62 -2.76
C SER A 12 10.49 11.67 -2.02
N HIS A 13 10.48 11.73 -0.69
CA HIS A 13 9.52 11.01 0.14
C HIS A 13 9.26 11.77 1.44
N SER A 14 8.07 11.58 1.99
CA SER A 14 7.66 12.05 3.32
C SER A 14 7.14 10.87 4.14
N VAL A 15 7.13 11.00 5.47
CA VAL A 15 6.67 9.93 6.38
C VAL A 15 5.80 10.54 7.47
N HIS A 16 4.52 10.16 7.48
CA HIS A 16 3.57 10.51 8.52
C HIS A 16 3.50 9.40 9.57
N LYS A 17 4.04 9.68 10.77
CA LYS A 17 4.17 8.68 11.82
C LYS A 17 2.94 8.60 12.71
N ALA A 18 2.62 7.38 13.10
CA ALA A 18 1.81 7.05 14.25
C ALA A 18 2.21 7.86 15.50
N ARG A 19 1.23 8.19 16.34
CA ARG A 19 1.44 8.96 17.58
C ARG A 19 0.93 8.18 18.78
N PRO A 20 1.63 8.23 19.93
CA PRO A 20 1.13 7.62 21.15
C PRO A 20 -0.13 8.35 21.61
N VAL A 21 -1.15 7.61 22.05
CA VAL A 21 -2.40 8.19 22.60
C VAL A 21 -2.40 8.26 24.12
N GLU A 22 -1.39 7.68 24.75
CA GLU A 22 -1.23 7.65 26.20
C GLU A 22 0.24 7.75 26.61
N SER A 23 0.47 8.01 27.89
CA SER A 23 1.81 8.05 28.48
C SER A 23 2.18 6.69 29.08
N GLY A 24 3.44 6.28 28.97
CA GLY A 24 3.92 5.06 29.61
C GLY A 24 5.09 4.41 28.87
N LYS A 25 5.54 3.26 29.38
CA LYS A 25 6.64 2.48 28.80
C LYS A 25 6.24 1.77 27.49
N HIS A 26 4.97 1.43 27.36
CA HIS A 26 4.39 0.71 26.21
C HIS A 26 3.05 1.33 25.82
N PRO A 27 3.03 2.58 25.32
CA PRO A 27 1.78 3.26 25.01
C PRO A 27 1.11 2.63 23.78
N ALA A 28 -0.23 2.68 23.75
CA ALA A 28 -0.98 2.49 22.51
C ALA A 28 -0.70 3.62 21.50
N TYR A 29 -0.83 3.32 20.22
CA TYR A 29 -0.63 4.27 19.12
C TYR A 29 -1.88 4.41 18.26
N ALA A 30 -2.08 5.61 17.73
CA ALA A 30 -3.05 5.92 16.68
C ALA A 30 -2.33 6.41 15.42
N PRO A 31 -2.96 6.29 14.23
CA PRO A 31 -2.37 6.83 13.01
C PRO A 31 -2.20 8.35 13.12
N ALA A 32 -1.41 8.93 12.22
CA ALA A 32 -1.36 10.38 12.09
C ALA A 32 -2.80 10.91 11.86
N PRO A 33 -3.18 12.08 12.37
CA PRO A 33 -4.52 12.62 12.13
C PRO A 33 -4.79 12.74 10.63
N ILE A 34 -5.92 12.21 10.17
CA ILE A 34 -6.19 12.09 8.73
C ILE A 34 -6.18 13.44 8.03
N ASP A 35 -6.71 14.49 8.65
CA ASP A 35 -6.72 15.85 8.09
C ASP A 35 -5.31 16.39 7.81
N GLU A 36 -4.34 16.07 8.68
CA GLU A 36 -2.94 16.47 8.47
C GLU A 36 -2.31 15.70 7.31
N VAL A 37 -2.64 14.42 7.16
CA VAL A 37 -2.11 13.58 6.08
C VAL A 37 -2.73 13.95 4.74
N VAL A 38 -4.04 14.20 4.68
CA VAL A 38 -4.72 14.67 3.48
C VAL A 38 -4.18 16.03 3.04
N ALA A 39 -4.00 16.97 3.97
CA ALA A 39 -3.39 18.27 3.65
C ALA A 39 -1.97 18.12 3.08
N ALA A 40 -1.18 17.19 3.61
CA ALA A 40 0.16 16.90 3.08
C ALA A 40 0.09 16.29 1.68
N ILE A 41 -0.80 15.33 1.43
CA ILE A 41 -0.99 14.73 0.10
C ILE A 41 -1.38 15.79 -0.93
N GLN A 42 -2.30 16.69 -0.60
CA GLN A 42 -2.73 17.77 -1.50
C GLN A 42 -1.62 18.80 -1.78
N SER A 43 -0.76 19.06 -0.79
CA SER A 43 0.36 19.99 -0.91
C SER A 43 1.54 19.38 -1.68
N GLU A 44 1.91 18.15 -1.37
CA GLU A 44 3.10 17.47 -1.89
C GLU A 44 2.83 16.77 -3.22
N LYS A 45 1.58 16.39 -3.48
CA LYS A 45 1.12 15.66 -4.67
C LYS A 45 1.96 14.42 -4.98
N PRO A 46 2.09 13.47 -4.04
CA PRO A 46 2.87 12.27 -4.27
C PRO A 46 2.23 11.40 -5.37
N ASP A 47 3.06 10.77 -6.20
CA ASP A 47 2.60 9.81 -7.21
C ASP A 47 2.01 8.54 -6.57
N VAL A 48 2.48 8.18 -5.37
CA VAL A 48 2.03 7.00 -4.63
C VAL A 48 1.94 7.31 -3.13
N VAL A 49 0.81 6.97 -2.52
CA VAL A 49 0.63 6.93 -1.06
C VAL A 49 0.68 5.48 -0.60
N CYS A 50 1.57 5.18 0.34
CA CYS A 50 1.75 3.84 0.89
C CYS A 50 1.30 3.82 2.37
N ALA A 51 0.44 2.88 2.74
CA ALA A 51 0.01 2.72 4.13
C ALA A 51 -0.08 1.24 4.55
N PRO A 52 0.24 0.90 5.81
CA PRO A 52 -0.04 -0.43 6.34
C PRO A 52 -1.48 -0.51 6.85
N HIS A 53 -2.27 -1.47 6.38
CA HIS A 53 -3.59 -1.74 6.97
C HIS A 53 -3.43 -2.13 8.45
N ILE A 54 -2.46 -3.01 8.75
CA ILE A 54 -2.08 -3.36 10.12
C ILE A 54 -0.59 -3.07 10.33
N GLU A 55 -0.28 -2.10 11.19
CA GLU A 55 1.08 -1.86 11.66
C GLU A 55 1.36 -2.79 12.84
N THR A 56 2.09 -3.88 12.57
CA THR A 56 2.34 -4.94 13.54
C THR A 56 3.18 -4.46 14.72
N SER A 57 4.13 -3.54 14.51
CA SER A 57 5.01 -3.07 15.58
C SER A 57 4.31 -2.17 16.59
N ALA A 58 3.28 -1.45 16.15
CA ALA A 58 2.47 -0.56 16.98
C ALA A 58 1.13 -1.18 17.43
N GLY A 59 0.76 -2.35 16.90
CA GLY A 59 -0.53 -2.99 17.17
C GLY A 59 -1.71 -2.16 16.69
N MET A 60 -1.56 -1.46 15.56
CA MET A 60 -2.51 -0.47 15.06
C MET A 60 -3.15 -0.92 13.74
N MET A 61 -4.42 -0.56 13.56
CA MET A 61 -5.17 -0.74 12.33
C MET A 61 -5.59 0.60 11.75
N LEU A 62 -5.50 0.75 10.42
CA LEU A 62 -6.15 1.83 9.69
C LEU A 62 -7.60 1.45 9.38
N PRO A 63 -8.60 2.21 9.85
CA PRO A 63 -9.99 1.93 9.49
C PRO A 63 -10.30 2.31 8.04
N ASP A 64 -11.36 1.74 7.46
CA ASP A 64 -11.74 1.92 6.06
C ASP A 64 -11.96 3.38 5.64
N ASP A 65 -12.50 4.21 6.54
CA ASP A 65 -12.72 5.64 6.28
C ASP A 65 -11.40 6.41 6.16
N TYR A 66 -10.41 6.05 6.97
CA TYR A 66 -9.04 6.56 6.87
C TYR A 66 -8.41 6.17 5.53
N ILE A 67 -8.52 4.89 5.14
CA ILE A 67 -7.97 4.38 3.87
C ILE A 67 -8.64 5.11 2.69
N ARG A 68 -9.96 5.28 2.72
CA ARG A 68 -10.70 6.00 1.68
C ARG A 68 -10.26 7.46 1.57
N ALA A 69 -10.08 8.15 2.70
CA ALA A 69 -9.61 9.53 2.69
C ALA A 69 -8.20 9.69 2.09
N LEU A 70 -7.30 8.72 2.30
CA LEU A 70 -6.01 8.70 1.62
C LEU A 70 -6.16 8.50 0.11
N ALA A 71 -7.00 7.54 -0.30
CA ALA A 71 -7.26 7.23 -1.70
C ALA A 71 -7.86 8.43 -2.44
N ASP A 72 -8.93 9.02 -1.88
CA ASP A 72 -9.59 10.19 -2.45
C ASP A 72 -8.58 11.34 -2.64
N ALA A 73 -7.76 11.63 -1.62
CA ALA A 73 -6.78 12.71 -1.67
C ALA A 73 -5.67 12.50 -2.71
N VAL A 74 -5.19 11.27 -2.90
CA VAL A 74 -4.14 10.99 -3.89
C VAL A 74 -4.71 10.90 -5.31
N HIS A 75 -5.95 10.44 -5.46
CA HIS A 75 -6.65 10.37 -6.75
C HIS A 75 -7.01 11.75 -7.31
N GLU A 76 -7.18 12.78 -6.46
CA GLU A 76 -7.42 14.17 -6.89
C GLU A 76 -6.35 14.69 -7.88
N HIS A 77 -5.12 14.20 -7.80
CA HIS A 77 -4.03 14.51 -8.74
C HIS A 77 -3.52 13.30 -9.52
N GLY A 78 -4.26 12.19 -9.54
CA GLY A 78 -3.99 11.00 -10.36
C GLY A 78 -2.90 10.07 -9.83
N GLY A 79 -2.50 10.19 -8.56
CA GLY A 79 -1.58 9.22 -7.95
C GLY A 79 -2.28 7.92 -7.53
N LEU A 80 -1.53 7.00 -6.93
CA LEU A 80 -2.00 5.66 -6.54
C LEU A 80 -2.08 5.48 -5.03
N MET A 81 -3.09 4.76 -4.57
CA MET A 81 -3.19 4.28 -3.19
C MET A 81 -2.70 2.83 -3.06
N MET A 82 -1.59 2.63 -2.34
CA MET A 82 -1.02 1.31 -2.04
C MET A 82 -1.22 0.93 -0.56
N LEU A 83 -1.83 -0.23 -0.33
CA LEU A 83 -2.12 -0.75 1.00
C LEU A 83 -1.40 -2.07 1.28
N ASP A 84 -0.53 -2.08 2.29
CA ASP A 84 0.07 -3.31 2.81
C ASP A 84 -0.92 -4.03 3.74
N CYS A 85 -1.42 -5.17 3.27
CA CYS A 85 -2.33 -6.07 3.99
C CYS A 85 -1.67 -7.40 4.37
N ILE A 86 -0.35 -7.47 4.47
CA ILE A 86 0.35 -8.70 4.85
C ILE A 86 -0.14 -9.17 6.24
N ALA A 87 -0.30 -8.25 7.19
CA ALA A 87 -0.70 -8.54 8.57
C ALA A 87 -2.22 -8.46 8.84
N SER A 88 -3.06 -8.28 7.81
CA SER A 88 -4.51 -8.06 7.99
C SER A 88 -5.28 -9.28 8.50
N GLY A 89 -4.72 -10.48 8.37
CA GLY A 89 -5.42 -11.69 8.82
C GLY A 89 -6.69 -11.91 7.99
N THR A 90 -7.82 -12.06 8.68
CA THR A 90 -9.16 -12.21 8.08
C THR A 90 -9.94 -10.88 8.03
N LEU A 91 -9.27 -9.74 8.24
CA LEU A 91 -9.85 -8.42 8.08
C LEU A 91 -9.75 -8.04 6.61
N TRP A 92 -10.76 -8.43 5.85
CA TRP A 92 -10.80 -8.23 4.40
C TRP A 92 -10.98 -6.76 4.05
N VAL A 93 -10.22 -6.29 3.08
CA VAL A 93 -10.35 -4.94 2.51
C VAL A 93 -11.03 -5.07 1.15
N ASP A 94 -12.14 -4.35 0.98
CA ASP A 94 -12.77 -4.17 -0.33
C ASP A 94 -12.05 -3.03 -1.05
N MET A 95 -11.21 -3.38 -2.03
CA MET A 95 -10.41 -2.41 -2.80
C MET A 95 -11.30 -1.38 -3.52
N ALA A 96 -12.46 -1.79 -4.04
CA ALA A 96 -13.35 -0.88 -4.76
C ALA A 96 -14.06 0.10 -3.80
N ALA A 97 -14.45 -0.37 -2.61
CA ALA A 97 -15.11 0.49 -1.61
C ALA A 97 -14.14 1.43 -0.87
N THR A 98 -12.84 1.12 -0.88
CA THR A 98 -11.79 1.91 -0.20
C THR A 98 -10.91 2.71 -1.15
N GLY A 99 -11.01 2.49 -2.47
CA GLY A 99 -10.20 3.18 -3.47
C GLY A 99 -8.75 2.68 -3.54
N VAL A 100 -8.44 1.51 -3.00
CA VAL A 100 -7.08 0.94 -3.04
C VAL A 100 -6.72 0.48 -4.44
N ASP A 101 -5.61 0.97 -4.98
CA ASP A 101 -5.11 0.60 -6.30
C ASP A 101 -4.18 -0.59 -6.28
N VAL A 102 -3.38 -0.72 -5.24
CA VAL A 102 -2.40 -1.79 -5.08
C VAL A 102 -2.54 -2.36 -3.68
N LEU A 103 -2.91 -3.63 -3.57
CA LEU A 103 -3.00 -4.33 -2.28
C LEU A 103 -1.92 -5.41 -2.22
N ILE A 104 -1.11 -5.40 -1.16
CA ILE A 104 -0.03 -6.37 -0.95
C ILE A 104 -0.41 -7.36 0.16
N SER A 105 -0.21 -8.65 -0.07
CA SER A 105 -0.41 -9.69 0.94
C SER A 105 0.66 -10.78 0.84
N ALA A 106 0.60 -11.78 1.73
CA ALA A 106 1.52 -12.92 1.73
C ALA A 106 0.86 -14.18 2.32
N PRO A 107 1.24 -15.39 1.85
CA PRO A 107 0.59 -16.64 2.23
C PRO A 107 0.80 -17.01 3.71
N GLN A 108 1.93 -16.62 4.32
CA GLN A 108 2.37 -17.11 5.63
C GLN A 108 1.76 -16.42 6.86
N LYS A 109 0.80 -15.52 6.68
CA LYS A 109 0.08 -14.87 7.80
C LYS A 109 -1.38 -15.33 7.85
N GLY A 110 -2.33 -14.44 7.51
CA GLY A 110 -3.77 -14.75 7.58
C GLY A 110 -4.18 -15.97 6.77
N TRP A 111 -3.49 -16.21 5.64
CA TRP A 111 -3.77 -17.31 4.73
C TRP A 111 -3.26 -18.69 5.20
N SER A 112 -2.47 -18.75 6.28
CA SER A 112 -1.94 -20.01 6.84
C SER A 112 -1.22 -20.92 5.84
N GLY A 113 -0.69 -20.36 4.75
CA GLY A 113 0.08 -21.07 3.73
C GLY A 113 1.58 -21.04 4.02
N SER A 114 2.36 -21.83 3.27
CA SER A 114 3.81 -21.77 3.34
C SER A 114 4.35 -20.45 2.78
N PRO A 115 5.41 -19.86 3.36
CA PRO A 115 6.05 -18.67 2.79
C PRO A 115 6.67 -19.00 1.44
N CYS A 116 6.23 -18.32 0.38
CA CYS A 116 6.73 -18.58 -0.97
C CYS A 116 6.68 -17.40 -1.95
N ALA A 117 5.78 -16.43 -1.74
CA ALA A 117 5.57 -15.33 -2.68
C ALA A 117 5.04 -14.07 -1.98
N GLY A 118 5.23 -12.91 -2.62
CA GLY A 118 4.42 -11.73 -2.39
C GLY A 118 3.20 -11.76 -3.30
N LEU A 119 2.02 -11.42 -2.76
CA LEU A 119 0.78 -11.32 -3.51
C LEU A 119 0.50 -9.85 -3.76
N VAL A 120 0.26 -9.46 -5.01
CA VAL A 120 -0.04 -8.08 -5.41
C VAL A 120 -1.34 -8.09 -6.22
N MET A 121 -2.37 -7.44 -5.69
CA MET A 121 -3.64 -7.25 -6.37
C MET A 121 -3.72 -5.82 -6.87
N LEU A 122 -4.31 -5.63 -8.05
CA LEU A 122 -4.39 -4.34 -8.74
C LEU A 122 -5.85 -3.94 -8.99
N SER A 123 -6.16 -2.66 -8.82
CA SER A 123 -7.38 -2.04 -9.37
C SER A 123 -7.25 -1.87 -10.89
N ALA A 124 -8.34 -1.48 -11.55
CA ALA A 124 -8.30 -1.11 -12.98
C ALA A 124 -7.39 0.11 -13.22
N HIS A 125 -7.35 1.06 -12.28
CA HIS A 125 -6.45 2.22 -12.35
C HIS A 125 -4.98 1.79 -12.17
N GLY A 126 -4.69 0.96 -11.16
CA GLY A 126 -3.36 0.39 -10.96
C GLY A 126 -2.84 -0.42 -12.15
N GLU A 127 -3.70 -1.22 -12.80
CA GLU A 127 -3.36 -1.94 -14.03
C GLU A 127 -3.05 -0.98 -15.18
N THR A 128 -3.81 0.11 -15.32
CA THR A 128 -3.57 1.12 -16.37
C THR A 128 -2.19 1.77 -16.18
N VAL A 129 -1.89 2.24 -14.97
CA VAL A 129 -0.58 2.87 -14.65
C VAL A 129 0.56 1.85 -14.78
N LEU A 130 0.33 0.58 -14.44
CA LEU A 130 1.33 -0.47 -14.65
C LEU A 130 1.75 -0.54 -16.12
N GLN A 131 0.82 -0.44 -17.07
CA GLN A 131 1.14 -0.50 -18.50
C GLN A 131 1.98 0.69 -18.99
N GLU A 132 1.90 1.83 -18.32
CA GLU A 132 2.62 3.06 -18.68
C GLU A 132 4.00 3.19 -18.01
N THR A 133 4.28 2.38 -17.00
CA THR A 133 5.52 2.46 -16.22
C THR A 133 6.56 1.42 -16.63
N THR A 134 7.82 1.60 -16.23
CA THR A 134 8.90 0.65 -16.48
C THR A 134 9.62 0.33 -15.18
N SER A 135 9.76 -0.95 -14.85
CA SER A 135 10.46 -1.40 -13.64
C SER A 135 11.96 -1.10 -13.74
N THR A 136 12.58 -0.74 -12.61
CA THR A 136 14.04 -0.66 -12.46
C THR A 136 14.67 -1.99 -12.05
N SER A 137 13.86 -3.02 -11.78
CA SER A 137 14.28 -4.37 -11.40
C SER A 137 13.86 -5.40 -12.44
N PHE A 138 14.79 -6.22 -12.89
CA PHE A 138 14.49 -7.35 -13.77
C PHE A 138 13.69 -8.45 -13.05
N SER A 139 14.11 -8.84 -11.84
CA SER A 139 13.48 -9.94 -11.10
C SER A 139 12.14 -9.56 -10.48
N CYS A 140 11.98 -8.29 -10.09
CA CYS A 140 10.77 -7.76 -9.48
C CYS A 140 9.96 -6.88 -10.45
N ASP A 141 10.00 -7.17 -11.75
CA ASP A 141 9.19 -6.46 -12.75
C ASP A 141 7.72 -6.90 -12.65
N LEU A 142 6.90 -6.08 -11.99
CA LEU A 142 5.48 -6.36 -11.81
C LEU A 142 4.71 -6.47 -13.14
N LYS A 143 5.10 -5.70 -14.16
CA LYS A 143 4.47 -5.78 -15.49
C LYS A 143 4.75 -7.15 -16.12
N LYS A 144 5.98 -7.64 -16.01
CA LYS A 144 6.31 -9.00 -16.50
C LYS A 144 5.61 -10.09 -15.73
N TRP A 145 5.51 -10.00 -14.41
CA TRP A 145 4.74 -10.96 -13.64
C TRP A 145 3.24 -10.93 -13.98
N ARG A 146 2.68 -9.75 -14.24
CA ARG A 146 1.29 -9.59 -14.71
C ARG A 146 1.05 -10.24 -16.07
N GLU A 147 1.97 -10.08 -17.02
CA GLU A 147 1.94 -10.75 -18.34
C GLU A 147 1.90 -12.28 -18.18
N ILE A 148 2.71 -12.84 -17.25
CA ILE A 148 2.70 -14.27 -16.95
C ILE A 148 1.34 -14.70 -16.38
N MET A 149 0.79 -13.95 -15.41
CA MET A 149 -0.54 -14.27 -14.85
C MET A 149 -1.63 -14.20 -15.92
N ALA A 150 -1.57 -13.23 -16.84
CA ALA A 150 -2.52 -13.12 -17.95
C ALA A 150 -2.48 -14.34 -18.88
N ALA A 151 -1.31 -14.93 -19.12
CA ALA A 151 -1.21 -16.16 -19.91
C ALA A 151 -1.93 -17.34 -19.22
N TYR A 152 -1.74 -17.50 -17.91
CA TYR A 152 -2.45 -18.53 -17.13
C TYR A 152 -3.97 -18.29 -17.10
N GLU A 153 -4.42 -17.04 -16.93
CA GLU A 153 -5.83 -16.66 -16.96
C GLU A 153 -6.49 -16.99 -18.31
N ASN A 154 -5.73 -16.94 -19.40
CA ASN A 154 -6.18 -17.26 -20.76
C ASN A 154 -6.04 -18.75 -21.15
N GLY A 155 -5.76 -19.63 -20.19
CA GLY A 155 -5.78 -21.08 -20.39
C GLY A 155 -4.43 -21.76 -20.57
N GLY A 156 -3.31 -21.03 -20.45
CA GLY A 156 -1.95 -21.58 -20.47
C GLY A 156 -1.29 -21.61 -21.83
#